data_AF-A0AAU9TMT4-F1
#
_entry.id   AF-A0AAU9TMT4-F1
#
_cell.length_a   1.000
_cell.length_b   1.000
_cell.length_c   1.000
_cell.angle_alpha   90.00
_cell.angle_beta   90.00
_cell.angle_gamma   90.00
#
_symmetry.space_group_name_H-M   'P 1'
#
loop_
_entity.id
_entity.type
_entity.pdbx_description
1 polymer ?
#
loop_
_entity_poly.entity_id
_entity_poly.type
_entity_poly.pdbx_seq_one_letter_code
_entity_poly.pdbx_strand_id
1 'polypeptide(L)'
;MHERKGTALMNNDCFISAIYLDPRVNSILTDEQLEKARDHLVQTYQRAVQLLSTNNVNSTALEESEVPDEELSSSRSTITELDAFLRAQFRRRQQNMLNFNSEHNFKRILIEFLNQPLLAASTNILNYWHSMKIREPQLYLLSNIILATPPTQVSVERLFSSLKFVMNNLRMSLKDEIIDVLVIRNNALYDK
;
A
#
# COMPACT_ATOMS: atom_id res chain seq x y z
N MET A 1 20.95 -26.06 -3.78
CA MET A 1 20.37 -25.06 -4.73
C MET A 1 19.13 -24.34 -4.16
N HIS A 2 18.35 -24.94 -3.23
CA HIS A 2 17.20 -24.28 -2.60
C HIS A 2 17.57 -23.18 -1.60
N GLU A 3 18.65 -23.34 -0.81
CA GLU A 3 19.12 -22.31 0.14
C GLU A 3 19.45 -20.96 -0.53
N ARG A 4 20.14 -20.98 -1.68
CA ARG A 4 20.50 -19.75 -2.41
C ARG A 4 19.28 -18.95 -2.90
N LYS A 5 18.13 -19.60 -3.10
CA LYS A 5 16.89 -18.93 -3.52
C LYS A 5 16.16 -18.35 -2.31
N GLY A 6 16.17 -19.04 -1.17
CA GLY A 6 15.63 -18.54 0.09
C GLY A 6 16.33 -17.26 0.55
N THR A 7 17.67 -17.23 0.49
CA THR A 7 18.44 -16.03 0.86
C THR A 7 18.24 -14.86 -0.11
N ALA A 8 18.09 -15.12 -1.41
CA ALA A 8 17.79 -14.09 -2.39
C ALA A 8 16.38 -13.48 -2.21
N LEU A 9 15.40 -14.28 -1.79
CA LEU A 9 14.04 -13.81 -1.47
C LEU A 9 14.03 -12.91 -0.23
N MET A 10 14.85 -13.24 0.76
CA MET A 10 15.03 -12.45 1.98
C MET A 10 15.77 -11.11 1.78
N ASN A 11 16.16 -10.79 0.53
CA ASN A 11 16.66 -9.47 0.14
C ASN A 11 15.58 -8.59 -0.52
N ASN A 12 14.39 -9.11 -0.77
CA ASN A 12 13.29 -8.35 -1.38
C ASN A 12 12.46 -7.67 -0.29
N ASP A 13 12.44 -6.34 -0.25
CA ASP A 13 11.72 -5.55 0.75
C ASP A 13 10.22 -5.89 0.81
N CYS A 14 9.61 -6.20 -0.33
CA CYS A 14 8.20 -6.58 -0.42
C CYS A 14 7.94 -7.94 0.24
N PHE A 15 8.87 -8.89 0.08
CA PHE A 15 8.77 -10.21 0.69
C PHE A 15 9.00 -10.16 2.20
N ILE A 16 10.00 -9.40 2.65
CA ILE A 16 10.27 -9.19 4.09
C ILE A 16 9.07 -8.46 4.74
N SER A 17 8.49 -7.47 4.06
CA SER A 17 7.26 -6.79 4.49
C SER A 17 6.06 -7.73 4.63
N ALA A 18 5.93 -8.71 3.71
CA ALA A 18 4.87 -9.71 3.79
C ALA A 18 5.04 -10.66 4.99
N ILE A 19 6.28 -11.06 5.29
CA ILE A 19 6.60 -11.87 6.47
C ILE A 19 6.36 -11.07 7.75
N TYR A 20 6.69 -9.77 7.76
CA TYR A 20 6.44 -8.89 8.89
C TYR A 20 4.95 -8.87 9.27
N LEU A 21 4.06 -8.81 8.27
CA LEU A 21 2.61 -8.79 8.44
C LEU A 21 1.98 -10.18 8.62
N ASP A 22 2.76 -11.25 8.75
CA ASP A 22 2.25 -12.58 9.10
C ASP A 22 2.66 -12.92 10.55
N PRO A 23 1.73 -12.80 11.52
CA PRO A 23 2.01 -13.09 12.93
C PRO A 23 2.39 -14.55 13.21
N ARG A 24 2.33 -15.45 12.21
CA ARG A 24 2.75 -16.85 12.34
C ARG A 24 4.23 -17.04 12.06
N VAL A 25 4.85 -16.16 11.27
CA VAL A 25 6.22 -16.32 10.75
C VAL A 25 7.10 -15.09 10.92
N ASN A 26 6.59 -14.00 11.48
CA ASN A 26 7.33 -12.76 11.74
C ASN A 26 8.61 -12.97 12.58
N SER A 27 8.67 -14.02 13.41
CA SER A 27 9.83 -14.40 14.23
C SER A 27 11.05 -14.88 13.44
N ILE A 28 10.91 -15.11 12.13
CA ILE A 28 12.00 -15.52 11.24
C ILE A 28 12.91 -14.34 10.88
N LEU A 29 12.40 -13.10 10.99
CA LEU A 29 13.12 -11.89 10.57
C LEU A 29 14.17 -11.48 11.60
N THR A 30 15.33 -11.03 11.11
CA THR A 30 16.35 -10.37 11.94
C THR A 30 15.97 -8.92 12.24
N ASP A 31 16.59 -8.30 13.25
CA ASP A 31 16.32 -6.89 13.60
C ASP A 31 16.56 -5.92 12.44
N GLU A 32 17.60 -6.17 11.63
CA GLU A 32 17.90 -5.39 10.42
C GLU A 32 16.79 -5.53 9.36
N GLN A 33 16.28 -6.75 9.18
CA GLN A 33 15.19 -7.01 8.25
C GLN A 33 13.86 -6.42 8.73
N LEU A 34 13.62 -6.44 10.05
CA LEU A 34 12.45 -5.80 10.65
C LEU A 34 12.46 -4.29 10.43
N GLU A 35 13.61 -3.61 10.55
CA GLU A 35 13.69 -2.18 10.25
C GLU A 35 13.45 -1.88 8.78
N LYS A 36 14.07 -2.63 7.86
CA LYS A 36 13.83 -2.50 6.42
C LYS A 36 12.36 -2.71 6.06
N ALA A 37 11.72 -3.73 6.64
CA ALA A 37 10.31 -3.98 6.45
C ALA A 37 9.45 -2.83 6.96
N ARG A 38 9.72 -2.29 8.16
CA ARG A 38 8.99 -1.12 8.69
C ARG A 38 9.09 0.07 7.77
N ASP A 39 10.29 0.41 7.30
CA ASP A 39 10.48 1.56 6.41
C ASP A 39 9.75 1.35 5.07
N HIS A 40 9.79 0.15 4.51
CA HIS A 40 9.07 -0.17 3.29
C HIS A 40 7.53 -0.13 3.48
N LEU A 41 7.03 -0.63 4.60
CA LEU A 41 5.61 -0.61 4.98
C LEU A 41 5.10 0.83 5.16
N VAL A 42 5.87 1.69 5.82
CA VAL A 42 5.57 3.12 5.99
C VAL A 42 5.49 3.81 4.64
N GLN A 43 6.48 3.62 3.76
CA GLN A 43 6.48 4.20 2.42
C GLN A 43 5.28 3.72 1.59
N THR A 44 4.96 2.43 1.66
CA THR A 44 3.83 1.83 0.94
C THR A 44 2.51 2.42 1.44
N TYR A 45 2.34 2.56 2.75
CA TYR A 45 1.16 3.16 3.35
C TYR A 45 0.99 4.63 2.94
N GLN A 46 2.06 5.43 3.02
CA GLN A 46 2.03 6.84 2.58
C GLN A 46 1.61 6.96 1.11
N ARG A 47 2.16 6.13 0.21
CA ARG A 47 1.78 6.09 -1.21
C ARG A 47 0.32 5.68 -1.38
N ALA A 48 -0.16 4.67 -0.67
CA ALA A 48 -1.54 4.24 -0.73
C ALA A 48 -2.51 5.35 -0.32
N VAL A 49 -2.21 6.06 0.78
CA VAL A 49 -3.02 7.20 1.25
C VAL A 49 -3.01 8.35 0.24
N GLN A 50 -1.87 8.68 -0.36
CA GLN A 50 -1.77 9.72 -1.39
C GLN A 50 -2.62 9.40 -2.61
N LEU A 51 -2.61 8.15 -3.08
CA LEU A 51 -3.42 7.71 -4.22
C LEU A 51 -4.92 7.75 -3.92
N LEU A 52 -5.32 7.29 -2.73
CA LEU A 52 -6.71 7.37 -2.28
C LEU A 52 -7.18 8.82 -2.17
N SER A 53 -6.34 9.73 -1.65
CA SER A 53 -6.65 11.15 -1.54
C SER A 53 -6.80 11.81 -2.91
N THR A 54 -5.91 11.48 -3.85
CA THR A 54 -5.95 12.02 -5.23
C THR A 54 -7.20 11.57 -5.98
N ASN A 55 -7.60 10.29 -5.84
CA ASN A 55 -8.81 9.78 -6.46
C ASN A 55 -10.10 10.42 -5.91
N ASN A 56 -10.08 10.86 -4.66
CA ASN A 56 -11.22 11.54 -4.04
C ASN A 56 -11.39 12.96 -4.59
N VAL A 57 -10.30 13.70 -4.81
CA VAL A 57 -10.35 15.06 -5.39
C VAL A 57 -10.85 15.05 -6.85
N ASN A 58 -10.58 13.98 -7.60
CA ASN A 58 -11.11 13.83 -8.97
C ASN A 58 -12.60 13.48 -9.01
N SER A 59 -13.23 13.17 -7.87
CA SER A 59 -14.66 12.80 -7.78
C SER A 59 -15.54 13.91 -7.17
N THR A 60 -14.95 15.00 -6.70
CA THR A 60 -15.63 16.19 -6.14
C THR A 60 -14.98 17.46 -6.67
N ALA A 61 -15.05 17.67 -7.98
CA ALA A 61 -14.92 19.02 -8.53
C ALA A 61 -16.28 19.71 -8.38
N LEU A 62 -16.27 20.94 -7.84
CA LEU A 62 -17.39 21.81 -7.47
C LEU A 62 -17.85 21.66 -6.01
N GLU A 63 -17.07 22.23 -5.10
CA GLU A 63 -17.56 23.17 -4.07
C GLU A 63 -16.33 23.74 -3.35
N GLU A 64 -15.82 24.86 -3.86
CA GLU A 64 -14.94 25.74 -3.09
C GLU A 64 -15.73 26.26 -1.89
N SER A 65 -15.57 25.63 -0.73
CA SER A 65 -15.97 26.24 0.54
C SER A 65 -14.97 27.34 0.87
N GLU A 66 -15.32 28.57 0.48
CA GLU A 66 -14.81 29.79 1.09
C GLU A 66 -15.09 29.73 2.61
N VAL A 67 -14.02 29.66 3.40
CA VAL A 67 -14.13 29.87 4.84
C VAL A 67 -14.26 31.37 5.07
N PRO A 68 -15.27 31.86 5.81
CA PRO A 68 -15.42 33.29 6.10
C PRO A 68 -14.31 33.75 7.06
N ASP A 69 -13.45 34.65 6.59
CA ASP A 69 -12.54 35.41 7.45
C ASP A 69 -13.34 36.48 8.21
N GLU A 70 -13.84 36.15 9.40
CA GLU A 70 -14.20 37.14 10.42
C GLU A 70 -12.96 37.44 11.29
N GLU A 71 -12.34 38.60 11.07
CA GLU A 71 -12.33 39.70 12.06
C GLU A 71 -11.46 40.89 11.59
N LEU A 72 -12.14 42.02 11.37
CA LEU A 72 -11.79 43.37 11.81
C LEU A 72 -10.31 43.83 11.76
N SER A 73 -9.97 44.64 10.76
CA SER A 73 -9.73 46.09 10.93
C SER A 73 -8.86 46.70 9.82
N SER A 74 -9.28 47.91 9.45
CA SER A 74 -8.64 48.85 8.53
C SER A 74 -7.12 48.94 8.65
N SER A 75 -6.41 48.45 7.64
CA SER A 75 -5.36 49.24 6.97
C SER A 75 -5.02 48.59 5.63
N ARG A 76 -5.11 49.40 4.58
CA ARG A 76 -4.78 49.04 3.20
C ARG A 76 -3.27 48.92 3.07
N SER A 77 -2.69 47.81 3.52
CA SER A 77 -1.38 47.37 3.05
C SER A 77 -1.62 46.30 1.99
N THR A 78 -1.11 46.58 0.80
CA THR A 78 -0.94 45.58 -0.26
C THR A 78 -0.31 44.34 0.37
N ILE A 79 -0.98 43.19 0.32
CA ILE A 79 -0.39 41.90 0.67
C ILE A 79 0.86 41.77 -0.21
N THR A 80 2.02 42.05 0.36
CA THR A 80 3.29 42.07 -0.36
C THR A 80 3.56 40.65 -0.86
N GLU A 81 4.13 40.50 -2.04
CA GLU A 81 4.59 39.20 -2.58
C GLU A 81 5.41 38.40 -1.55
N LEU A 82 6.16 39.10 -0.69
CA LEU A 82 6.87 38.56 0.45
C LEU A 82 5.95 37.89 1.50
N ASP A 83 4.80 38.49 1.83
CA ASP A 83 3.85 37.91 2.79
C ASP A 83 3.19 36.64 2.23
N ALA A 84 2.89 36.62 0.92
CA ALA A 84 2.42 35.42 0.24
C ALA A 84 3.47 34.28 0.27
N PHE A 85 4.75 34.61 0.02
CA PHE A 85 5.85 33.65 0.12
C PHE A 85 6.04 33.10 1.55
N LEU A 86 6.01 33.97 2.56
CA LEU A 86 6.15 33.56 3.96
C LEU A 86 4.98 32.66 4.40
N ARG A 87 3.74 32.97 4.00
CA ARG A 87 2.57 32.11 4.24
C ARG A 87 2.70 30.76 3.56
N ALA A 88 3.21 30.70 2.32
CA ALA A 88 3.45 29.44 1.62
C ALA A 88 4.50 28.56 2.33
N GLN A 89 5.61 29.16 2.79
CA GLN A 89 6.64 28.44 3.55
C GLN A 89 6.12 27.93 4.90
N PHE A 90 5.32 28.74 5.60
CA PHE A 90 4.69 28.32 6.85
C PHE A 90 3.74 27.14 6.64
N ARG A 91 2.88 27.18 5.62
CA ARG A 91 2.00 26.06 5.24
C ARG A 91 2.80 24.80 4.91
N ARG A 92 3.89 24.92 4.14
CA ARG A 92 4.78 23.79 3.81
C ARG A 92 5.43 23.19 5.06
N ARG A 93 5.90 24.03 5.98
CA ARG A 93 6.48 23.56 7.25
C ARG A 93 5.46 22.84 8.12
N GLN A 94 4.23 23.35 8.22
CA GLN A 94 3.15 22.68 8.95
C GLN A 94 2.81 21.33 8.33
N GLN A 95 2.66 21.25 7.00
CA GLN A 95 2.41 19.99 6.30
C GLN A 95 3.51 18.96 6.56
N ASN A 96 4.77 19.37 6.51
CA ASN A 96 5.90 18.49 6.84
C ASN A 96 5.84 17.97 8.28
N MET A 97 5.46 18.81 9.25
CA MET A 97 5.30 18.41 10.64
C MET A 97 4.14 17.41 10.84
N LEU A 98 3.01 17.63 10.17
CA LEU A 98 1.88 16.69 10.21
C LEU A 98 2.25 15.33 9.60
N ASN A 99 2.95 15.34 8.47
CA ASN A 99 3.43 14.12 7.81
C ASN A 99 4.41 13.36 8.71
N PHE A 100 5.36 14.06 9.34
CA PHE A 100 6.33 13.46 10.26
C PHE A 100 5.64 12.82 11.48
N ASN A 101 4.66 13.50 12.06
CA ASN A 101 3.89 12.96 13.19
C ASN A 101 3.05 11.75 12.78
N SER A 102 2.44 11.77 11.59
CA SER A 102 1.68 10.63 11.05
C SER A 102 2.59 9.42 10.80
N GLU A 103 3.79 9.65 10.28
CA GLU A 103 4.78 8.60 10.06
C GLU A 103 5.22 7.95 11.38
N HIS A 104 5.54 8.77 12.38
CA HIS A 104 5.97 8.29 13.68
C HIS A 104 4.86 7.52 14.41
N ASN A 105 3.61 7.98 14.30
CA ASN A 105 2.46 7.27 14.86
C ASN A 105 2.26 5.90 14.17
N PHE A 106 2.41 5.85 12.85
CA PHE A 106 2.30 4.58 12.11
C PHE A 106 3.43 3.60 12.45
N LYS A 107 4.68 4.07 12.56
CA LYS A 107 5.81 3.25 13.03
C LYS A 107 5.54 2.66 14.42
N ARG A 108 4.91 3.42 15.33
CA ARG A 108 4.52 2.93 16.65
C ARG A 108 3.49 1.80 16.58
N ILE A 109 2.47 1.93 15.72
CA ILE A 109 1.47 0.87 15.50
C ILE A 109 2.13 -0.42 15.00
N LEU A 110 3.10 -0.31 14.08
CA LEU A 110 3.85 -1.47 13.58
C LEU A 110 4.66 -2.17 14.68
N ILE A 111 5.23 -1.41 15.62
CA ILE A 111 5.97 -1.98 16.77
C ILE A 111 5.00 -2.65 17.75
N GLU A 112 3.86 -2.03 18.03
CA GLU A 112 2.81 -2.61 18.88
C GLU A 112 2.29 -3.93 18.32
N PHE A 113 2.16 -4.03 17.00
CA PHE A 113 1.79 -5.25 16.30
C PHE A 113 2.80 -6.40 16.53
N LEU A 114 4.11 -6.13 16.54
CA LEU A 114 5.12 -7.16 16.81
C LEU A 114 5.06 -7.71 18.24
N ASN A 115 4.53 -6.94 19.18
CA ASN A 115 4.36 -7.38 20.57
C ASN A 115 3.14 -8.29 20.79
N GLN A 116 2.32 -8.51 19.75
CA GLN A 116 1.18 -9.42 19.81
C GLN A 116 1.65 -10.89 19.83
N PRO A 117 0.89 -11.81 20.48
CA PRO A 117 1.27 -13.21 20.54
C PRO A 117 1.26 -13.88 19.17
N LEU A 118 2.17 -14.84 18.96
CA LEU A 118 2.22 -15.63 17.73
C LEU A 118 0.90 -16.37 17.50
N LEU A 119 0.41 -16.32 16.26
CA LEU A 119 -0.78 -17.08 15.85
C LEU A 119 -0.40 -18.54 15.56
N ALA A 120 -1.35 -19.44 15.78
CA ALA A 120 -1.18 -20.84 15.37
C ALA A 120 -0.99 -20.94 13.85
N ALA A 121 -0.04 -21.78 13.41
CA ALA A 121 0.32 -21.94 12.00
C ALA A 121 -0.86 -22.43 11.11
N SER A 122 -1.86 -23.09 11.71
CA SER A 122 -3.07 -23.56 11.03
C SER A 122 -4.09 -22.45 10.73
N THR A 123 -3.88 -21.24 11.24
CA THR A 123 -4.83 -20.14 11.07
C THR A 123 -4.70 -19.53 9.67
N ASN A 124 -5.84 -19.23 9.04
CA ASN A 124 -5.88 -18.51 7.78
C ASN A 124 -5.62 -17.01 8.03
N ILE A 125 -4.50 -16.50 7.49
CA ILE A 125 -4.06 -15.10 7.63
C ILE A 125 -5.08 -14.12 7.06
N LEU A 126 -5.75 -14.49 5.95
CA LEU A 126 -6.72 -13.60 5.29
C LEU A 126 -7.94 -13.40 6.20
N ASN A 127 -8.43 -14.48 6.82
CA ASN A 127 -9.53 -14.39 7.79
C ASN A 127 -9.13 -13.56 9.03
N TYR A 128 -7.88 -13.72 9.49
CA TYR A 128 -7.33 -12.90 10.57
C TYR A 128 -7.35 -11.41 10.22
N TRP A 129 -6.80 -11.03 9.06
CA TRP A 129 -6.80 -9.63 8.62
C TRP A 129 -8.23 -9.10 8.40
N HIS A 130 -9.14 -9.91 7.85
CA HIS A 130 -10.55 -9.52 7.73
C HIS A 130 -11.20 -9.22 9.09
N SER A 131 -10.89 -9.99 10.14
CA SER A 131 -11.38 -9.71 11.50
C SER A 131 -10.77 -8.45 12.11
N MET A 132 -9.53 -8.10 11.73
CA MET A 132 -8.83 -6.89 12.17
C MET A 132 -9.27 -5.61 11.46
N LYS A 133 -10.08 -5.69 10.40
CA LYS A 133 -10.50 -4.54 9.59
C LYS A 133 -11.08 -3.37 10.40
N ILE A 134 -11.84 -3.68 11.46
CA ILE A 134 -12.48 -2.65 12.31
C ILE A 134 -11.49 -2.11 13.34
N ARG A 135 -10.64 -2.97 13.90
CA ARG A 135 -9.72 -2.60 14.97
C ARG A 135 -8.53 -1.78 14.46
N GLU A 136 -7.93 -2.23 13.36
CA GLU A 136 -6.71 -1.67 12.79
C GLU A 136 -6.86 -1.54 11.26
N PRO A 137 -7.66 -0.56 10.79
CA PRO A 137 -7.94 -0.39 9.37
C PRO A 137 -6.67 -0.07 8.56
N GLN A 138 -5.69 0.59 9.18
CA GLN A 138 -4.42 0.97 8.54
C GLN A 138 -3.58 -0.27 8.19
N LEU A 139 -3.42 -1.20 9.14
CA LEU A 139 -2.71 -2.44 8.90
C LEU A 139 -3.49 -3.35 7.96
N TYR A 140 -4.83 -3.42 8.09
CA TYR A 140 -5.66 -4.19 7.17
C TYR A 140 -5.47 -3.77 5.71
N LEU A 141 -5.49 -2.46 5.43
CA LEU A 141 -5.23 -1.93 4.09
C LEU A 141 -3.87 -2.39 3.56
N LEU A 142 -2.84 -2.27 4.39
CA LEU A 142 -1.48 -2.61 4.00
C LEU A 142 -1.29 -4.11 3.77
N SER A 143 -1.87 -4.94 4.64
CA SER A 143 -1.86 -6.40 4.51
C SER A 143 -2.54 -6.86 3.22
N ASN A 144 -3.65 -6.22 2.81
CA ASN A 144 -4.26 -6.52 1.52
C ASN A 144 -3.35 -6.20 0.34
N ILE A 145 -2.60 -5.09 0.39
CA ILE A 145 -1.70 -4.68 -0.70
C ILE A 145 -0.47 -5.62 -0.76
N ILE A 146 0.20 -5.81 0.37
CA ILE A 146 1.45 -6.55 0.44
C ILE A 146 1.22 -8.05 0.22
N LEU A 147 0.20 -8.65 0.83
CA LEU A 147 -0.08 -10.09 0.67
C LEU A 147 -0.64 -10.44 -0.72
N ALA A 148 -1.24 -9.48 -1.42
CA ALA A 148 -1.63 -9.65 -2.82
C ALA A 148 -0.44 -9.58 -3.80
N THR A 149 0.70 -9.05 -3.34
CA THR A 149 1.88 -8.89 -4.21
C THR A 149 2.59 -10.23 -4.37
N PRO A 150 2.73 -10.75 -5.61
CA PRO A 150 3.42 -12.02 -5.82
C PRO A 150 4.91 -11.87 -5.45
N PRO A 151 5.50 -12.82 -4.72
CA PRO A 151 6.88 -12.71 -4.24
C PRO A 151 7.92 -12.92 -5.35
N THR A 152 7.53 -13.46 -6.52
CA THR A 152 8.46 -13.74 -7.63
C THR A 152 7.88 -13.44 -9.00
N GLN A 153 8.74 -12.95 -9.90
CA GLN A 153 8.43 -12.75 -11.32
C GLN A 153 8.03 -14.06 -12.03
N VAL A 154 8.52 -15.21 -11.55
CA VAL A 154 8.25 -16.53 -12.15
C VAL A 154 6.75 -16.88 -12.12
N SER A 155 5.98 -16.40 -11.14
CA SER A 155 4.51 -16.58 -11.13
C SER A 155 3.84 -15.85 -12.30
N VAL A 156 4.32 -14.65 -12.61
CA VAL A 156 3.86 -13.85 -13.76
C VAL A 156 4.31 -14.52 -15.06
N GLU A 157 5.55 -14.99 -15.15
CA GLU A 157 6.03 -15.74 -16.32
C GLU A 157 5.31 -17.07 -16.54
N ARG A 158 4.90 -17.77 -15.48
CA ARG A 158 4.08 -18.98 -15.58
C ARG A 158 2.67 -18.65 -16.07
N LEU A 159 2.10 -17.53 -15.61
CA LEU A 159 0.83 -17.03 -16.12
C LEU A 159 0.95 -16.67 -17.61
N PHE A 160 1.98 -15.90 -17.99
CA PHE A 160 2.23 -15.52 -19.38
C PHE A 160 2.66 -16.69 -20.27
N SER A 161 3.34 -17.70 -19.74
CA SER A 161 3.66 -18.92 -20.49
C SER A 161 2.41 -19.78 -20.72
N SER A 162 1.54 -19.89 -19.71
CA SER A 162 0.22 -20.50 -19.87
C SER A 162 -0.63 -19.72 -20.87
N LEU A 163 -0.60 -18.39 -20.81
CA LEU A 163 -1.28 -17.51 -21.76
C LEU A 163 -0.68 -17.64 -23.17
N LYS A 164 0.64 -17.76 -23.30
CA LYS A 164 1.33 -18.00 -24.58
C LYS A 164 0.91 -19.33 -25.20
N PHE A 165 0.66 -20.36 -24.41
CA PHE A 165 0.12 -21.62 -24.91
C PHE A 165 -1.29 -21.43 -25.50
N VAL A 166 -2.14 -20.65 -24.82
CA VAL A 166 -3.48 -20.25 -25.30
C VAL A 166 -3.39 -19.40 -26.56
N MET A 167 -2.45 -18.45 -26.62
CA MET A 167 -2.30 -17.51 -27.74
C MET A 167 -1.61 -18.11 -28.97
N ASN A 168 -0.69 -19.06 -28.80
CA ASN A 168 0.28 -19.38 -29.86
C ASN A 168 0.20 -20.82 -30.40
N ASN A 169 -0.37 -21.80 -29.70
CA ASN A 169 -0.24 -23.22 -30.09
C ASN A 169 -1.53 -23.98 -30.45
N LEU A 170 -2.71 -23.37 -30.36
CA LEU A 170 -3.95 -23.98 -30.89
C LEU A 170 -4.58 -23.07 -31.95
N ARG A 171 -3.89 -22.91 -33.08
CA ARG A 171 -4.40 -22.69 -34.46
C ARG A 171 -5.65 -21.82 -34.70
N MET A 172 -5.97 -20.89 -33.83
CA MET A 172 -6.89 -19.80 -34.10
C MET A 172 -6.20 -18.56 -33.56
N SER A 173 -5.83 -17.67 -34.47
CA SER A 173 -5.60 -16.26 -34.15
C SER A 173 -6.88 -15.79 -33.46
N LEU A 174 -6.90 -15.86 -32.13
CA LEU A 174 -7.99 -15.38 -31.31
C LEU A 174 -8.00 -13.87 -31.49
N LYS A 175 -9.10 -13.34 -32.03
CA LYS A 175 -9.34 -11.90 -32.08
C LYS A 175 -9.34 -11.36 -30.64
N ASP A 176 -8.91 -10.11 -30.47
CA ASP A 176 -8.75 -9.47 -29.15
C ASP A 176 -9.98 -9.65 -28.24
N GLU A 177 -11.19 -9.64 -28.81
CA GLU A 177 -12.46 -9.87 -28.09
C GLU A 177 -12.56 -11.20 -27.33
N ILE A 178 -11.88 -12.27 -27.78
CA ILE A 178 -11.92 -13.58 -27.11
C ILE A 178 -10.89 -13.67 -25.97
N ILE A 179 -9.85 -12.83 -26.00
CA ILE A 179 -8.89 -12.68 -24.90
C ILE A 179 -9.62 -12.10 -23.69
N ASP A 180 -10.50 -11.12 -23.89
CA ASP A 180 -11.34 -10.55 -22.84
C ASP A 180 -12.25 -11.62 -22.20
N VAL A 181 -12.82 -12.53 -22.99
CA VAL A 181 -13.63 -13.65 -22.49
C VAL A 181 -12.80 -14.63 -21.65
N LEU A 182 -11.52 -14.85 -21.98
CA LEU A 182 -10.60 -15.67 -21.20
C LEU A 182 -10.16 -15.00 -19.89
N VAL A 183 -10.01 -13.67 -19.87
CA VAL A 183 -9.80 -12.90 -18.63
C VAL A 183 -11.03 -13.03 -17.73
N ILE A 184 -12.23 -12.88 -18.28
CA ILE A 184 -13.50 -13.07 -17.56
C ILE A 184 -13.61 -14.51 -17.01
N ARG A 185 -13.25 -15.53 -17.80
CA ARG A 185 -13.28 -16.93 -17.36
C ARG A 185 -12.26 -17.21 -16.26
N ASN A 186 -11.07 -16.63 -16.31
CA ASN A 186 -10.09 -16.77 -15.24
C ASN A 186 -10.56 -16.07 -13.96
N ASN A 187 -11.22 -14.91 -14.08
CA ASN A 187 -11.82 -14.25 -12.92
C ASN A 187 -12.97 -15.07 -12.30
N ALA A 188 -13.77 -15.75 -13.12
CA ALA A 188 -14.86 -16.62 -12.64
C ALA A 188 -14.38 -17.84 -11.83
N LEU A 189 -13.11 -18.22 -11.89
CA LEU A 189 -12.53 -19.27 -11.04
C LEU A 189 -12.25 -18.81 -9.61
N TYR A 190 -12.25 -17.49 -9.36
CA TYR A 190 -12.00 -16.90 -8.04
C TYR A 190 -13.28 -16.50 -7.29
N ASP A 191 -14.45 -16.77 -7.86
CA ASP A 191 -15.77 -16.43 -7.28
C ASP A 191 -16.37 -17.60 -6.45
N LYS A 192 -15.49 -18.40 -5.81
CA LYS A 192 -15.88 -19.51 -4.92
C LYS A 192 -15.11 -19.50 -3.62
#